data_AF-A0A535XR17-F1
#
_entry.id   AF-A0A535XR17-F1
#
_cell.length_a   1.000
_cell.length_b   1.000
_cell.length_c   1.000
_cell.angle_alpha   90.00
_cell.angle_beta   90.00
_cell.angle_gamma   90.00
#
_symmetry.space_group_name_H-M   'P 1'
#
loop_
_entity.id
_entity.type
_entity.pdbx_description
1 polymer ?
#
loop_
_entity_poly.entity_id
_entity_poly.type
_entity_poly.pdbx_seq_one_letter_code
_entity_poly.pdbx_strand_id
1 'polypeptide(L)' 'MLVWNPQGADDRVWAMLRKHLTDPEIVELGSFIAVTYGQQRVIKTWDVGHRELPGDPGAGLVSARPEP' A
#
# COMPACT_ATOMS: atom_id res chain seq x y z
N MET A 1 13.30 -8.40 4.03
CA MET A 1 12.27 -7.38 4.32
C MET A 1 11.06 -7.72 3.46
N LEU A 2 9.87 -7.81 4.06
CA LEU A 2 8.63 -8.38 3.48
C LEU A 2 8.30 -7.91 2.04
N VAL A 3 8.66 -6.68 1.70
CA VAL A 3 8.39 -6.06 0.40
C VAL A 3 9.28 -6.58 -0.72
N TRP A 4 10.53 -6.89 -0.43
CA TRP A 4 11.55 -7.21 -1.45
C TRP A 4 11.92 -8.68 -1.53
N ASN A 5 11.55 -9.45 -0.50
CA ASN A 5 11.76 -10.89 -0.48
C ASN A 5 10.56 -11.55 0.21
N PRO A 6 9.53 -11.95 -0.55
CA PRO A 6 8.37 -12.65 0.01
C PRO A 6 8.75 -14.01 0.59
N GLN A 7 9.81 -14.66 0.11
CA GLN A 7 10.34 -15.90 0.70
C GLN A 7 10.99 -15.66 2.07
N GLY A 8 11.34 -14.41 2.39
CA GLY A 8 11.83 -14.00 3.70
C GLY A 8 10.74 -13.65 4.71
N ALA A 9 9.46 -13.81 4.34
CA ALA A 9 8.31 -13.70 5.23
C ALA A 9 8.09 -15.01 6.02
N ASP A 10 9.15 -15.51 6.63
CA ASP A 10 9.16 -16.82 7.29
C ASP A 10 8.64 -16.75 8.74
N ASP A 11 8.52 -17.91 9.38
CA ASP A 11 8.03 -18.03 10.75
C ASP A 11 8.83 -17.20 11.76
N ARG A 12 10.12 -16.97 11.49
CA ARG A 12 10.97 -16.14 12.35
C ARG A 12 10.51 -14.67 12.32
N VAL A 13 10.18 -14.16 11.14
CA VAL A 13 9.62 -12.81 10.98
C VAL A 13 8.27 -12.70 11.69
N TRP A 14 7.39 -13.68 11.50
CA TRP A 14 6.07 -13.67 12.15
C TRP A 14 6.16 -13.75 13.68
N ALA A 15 7.06 -14.59 14.21
CA ALA A 15 7.30 -14.70 15.64
C ALA A 15 7.83 -13.39 16.24
N MET A 16 8.71 -12.69 15.53
CA MET A 16 9.21 -11.38 15.95
C MET A 16 8.10 -10.32 15.95
N LEU A 17 7.27 -10.28 14.91
CA LEU A 17 6.15 -9.33 14.85
C LEU A 17 5.18 -9.55 16.02
N ARG A 18 4.79 -10.80 16.28
CA ARG A 18 3.87 -11.16 17.36
C ARG A 18 4.41 -10.92 18.77
N LYS A 19 5.73 -10.74 18.92
CA LYS A 19 6.33 -10.31 20.19
C LYS A 19 5.99 -8.86 20.55
N HIS A 20 5.72 -8.04 19.54
CA HIS A 20 5.58 -6.58 19.69
C HIS A 20 4.21 -6.04 19.27
N LEU A 21 3.49 -6.79 18.45
CA LEU A 21 2.24 -6.39 17.83
C LEU A 21 1.20 -7.49 17.99
N THR A 22 -0.04 -7.09 18.21
CA THR A 22 -1.22 -7.94 18.12
C THR A 22 -1.53 -8.30 16.67
N ASP A 23 -2.31 -9.36 16.45
CA ASP A 23 -2.69 -9.75 15.08
C ASP A 23 -3.39 -8.61 14.30
N PRO A 24 -4.31 -7.80 14.88
CA PRO A 24 -4.85 -6.61 14.19
C PRO A 24 -3.80 -5.58 13.79
N GLU A 25 -2.85 -5.25 14.67
CA GLU A 25 -1.78 -4.28 14.37
C GLU A 25 -0.84 -4.80 13.26
N ILE A 26 -0.61 -6.11 13.20
CA ILE A 26 0.17 -6.74 12.12
C ILE A 26 -0.58 -6.62 10.78
N VAL A 27 -1.90 -6.77 10.78
CA VAL A 27 -2.74 -6.56 9.58
C VAL A 27 -2.69 -5.10 9.13
N GLU A 28 -2.77 -4.14 10.06
CA GLU A 28 -2.63 -2.72 9.75
C GLU A 28 -1.25 -2.39 9.17
N LEU A 29 -0.18 -2.93 9.77
CA LEU A 29 1.18 -2.79 9.25
C LEU A 29 1.31 -3.36 7.83
N GLY A 30 0.73 -4.54 7.57
CA GLY A 30 0.69 -5.13 6.24
C GLY A 30 -0.05 -4.25 5.22
N SER A 31 -1.16 -3.65 5.63
CA SER A 31 -1.96 -2.74 4.80
C SER A 31 -1.18 -1.46 4.46
N PHE A 32 -0.52 -0.85 5.46
CA PHE A 32 0.33 0.32 5.25
C PHE A 32 1.46 0.02 4.25
N ILE A 33 2.17 -1.09 4.43
CA ILE A 33 3.22 -1.55 3.52
C ILE A 33 2.68 -1.71 2.09
N ALA A 34 1.54 -2.38 1.93
CA ALA A 34 0.94 -2.61 0.62
C ALA A 34 0.60 -1.29 -0.09
N VAL A 35 0.03 -0.30 0.61
CA VAL A 35 -0.29 1.01 0.03
C VAL A 35 0.98 1.75 -0.39
N THR A 36 1.95 1.91 0.51
CA THR A 36 3.15 2.73 0.25
C THR A 36 4.01 2.15 -0.87
N TYR A 37 4.21 0.83 -0.88
CA TYR A 37 5.05 0.18 -1.90
C TYR A 37 4.28 -0.17 -3.18
N GLY A 38 2.96 -0.39 -3.09
CA GLY A 38 2.09 -0.54 -4.25
C GLY A 38 2.12 0.70 -5.15
N GLN A 39 2.07 1.89 -4.55
CA GLN A 39 2.20 3.17 -5.28
C GLN A 39 3.50 3.24 -6.10
N GLN A 40 4.63 2.82 -5.53
CA GLN A 40 5.92 2.80 -6.22
C GLN A 40 5.93 1.87 -7.44
N ARG A 41 5.22 0.73 -7.37
CA ARG A 41 5.06 -0.18 -8.52
C ARG A 41 4.21 0.44 -9.61
N VAL A 42 3.11 1.12 -9.27
CA VAL A 42 2.25 1.81 -10.26
C VAL A 42 3.04 2.89 -10.99
N ILE A 43 3.78 3.74 -10.26
CA ILE A 43 4.62 4.80 -10.84
C ILE A 43 5.57 4.25 -11.89
N LYS A 44 6.29 3.16 -11.56
CA LYS A 44 7.22 2.50 -12.49
C LYS A 44 6.53 1.82 -13.67
N THR A 45 5.33 1.29 -13.46
CA THR A 45 4.60 0.55 -14.50
C THR A 45 4.04 1.49 -15.57
N TRP A 46 3.62 2.69 -15.15
CA TRP A 46 3.05 3.70 -16.05
C TRP A 46 4.08 4.72 -16.53
N ASP A 47 5.33 4.60 -16.10
CA ASP A 47 6.44 5.50 -16.42
C ASP A 47 6.12 6.98 -16.15
N VAL A 48 5.44 7.23 -15.02
CA VAL A 48 4.96 8.57 -14.67
C VAL A 48 5.97 9.33 -13.81
N GLY A 49 6.22 10.58 -14.18
CA GLY A 49 7.05 11.54 -13.47
C GLY A 49 6.35 12.23 -12.29
N HIS A 50 7.10 13.05 -11.56
CA HIS A 50 6.56 13.84 -10.46
C HIS A 50 5.49 14.82 -10.97
N ARG A 51 4.27 14.76 -10.40
CA ARG A 51 3.09 15.59 -10.74
C ARG A 51 2.48 15.33 -12.13
N GLU A 52 2.80 14.21 -12.77
CA GLU A 52 2.14 13.83 -14.03
C GLU A 52 0.76 13.21 -13.82
N LEU A 53 0.46 12.74 -12.61
CA LEU A 53 -0.87 12.33 -12.19
C LEU A 53 -1.59 13.49 -11.48
N PRO A 54 -2.90 13.68 -11.71
CA PRO A 54 -3.71 14.64 -10.95
C PRO A 54 -3.64 14.34 -9.45
N GLY A 55 -3.39 15.37 -8.65
CA GLY A 55 -3.39 15.26 -7.18
C GLY A 55 -4.81 15.15 -6.59
N ASP A 56 -5.82 15.44 -7.39
CA ASP A 56 -7.23 15.36 -7.02
C ASP A 56 -7.85 14.09 -7.65
N PRO A 57 -8.57 13.26 -6.90
CA PRO A 57 -9.19 12.06 -7.46
C PRO A 57 -10.35 12.44 -8.38
N GLY A 58 -10.07 12.55 -9.68
CA GLY A 58 -11.08 12.78 -10.72
C GLY A 58 -11.84 11.52 -11.15
N ALA A 59 -11.38 10.34 -10.72
CA ALA A 59 -11.99 9.05 -11.04
C ALA A 59 -12.18 8.23 -9.76
N GLY A 60 -13.43 8.18 -9.30
CA GLY A 60 -13.90 7.31 -8.21
C GLY A 60 -15.32 6.84 -8.52
N LEU A 61 -15.78 5.78 -7.82
CA LEU A 61 -17.14 5.22 -8.02
C LEU A 61 -18.26 6.16 -7.54
N VAL A 62 -17.92 7.27 -6.90
CA VAL A 62 -18.88 8.32 -6.53
C VAL A 62 -19.22 9.08 -7.79
N SER A 63 -20.43 8.88 -8.30
CA SER A 63 -20.99 9.74 -9.34
C SER A 63 -20.93 11.18 -8.85
N ALA A 64 -20.27 12.05 -9.62
CA ALA A 64 -20.33 13.48 -9.40
C ALA A 64 -21.80 13.88 -9.54
N ARG A 65 -22.48 14.10 -8.42
CA ARG A 65 -23.81 14.71 -8.43
C ARG A 65 -23.60 16.12 -9.02
N PRO A 66 -24.23 16.47 -10.15
CA PRO A 66 -24.19 17.85 -10.59
C PRO A 66 -24.88 18.70 -9.52
N GLU A 67 -24.20 19.75 -9.06
CA GLU A 67 -24.78 20.80 -8.20
C GLU A 67 -25.99 21.44 -8.92
N PRO A 68 -27.07 21.79 -8.18
CA PRO A 68 -28.32 22.29 -8.76
C PRO A 68 -28.19 23.66 -9.45
#